data_AF-A0A8J7YFJ8-F1
#
_entry.id   AF-A0A8J7YFJ8-F1
#
_cell.length_a   1.000
_cell.length_b   1.000
_cell.length_c   1.000
_cell.angle_alpha   90.00
_cell.angle_beta   90.00
_cell.angle_gamma   90.00
#
_symmetry.space_group_name_H-M   'P 1'
#
loop_
_entity.id
_entity.type
_entity.pdbx_description
1 polymer ?
#
loop_
_entity_poly.entity_id
_entity_poly.type
_entity_poly.pdbx_seq_one_letter_code
_entity_poly.pdbx_strand_id
1 'polypeptide(L)'
;MPARYDVLRYSDGTHRAVPAGDGQGVVGAHRRESRRQQLTGSLTAGFLAMVVLVLVGGVVYDSFVTTLGVGIGLGAVAAILRAERWTHEGPELAVSDASERVVRDYVDEFDPDEVTDPFDAGD
;
A
#
# COMPACT_ATOMS: atom_id res chain seq x y z
N MET A 1 12.58 30.06 14.84
CA MET A 1 12.27 29.95 13.40
C MET A 1 10.81 29.53 13.27
N PRO A 2 10.05 30.00 12.28
CA PRO A 2 8.69 29.51 12.07
C PRO A 2 8.72 28.00 11.80
N ALA A 3 7.82 27.25 12.43
CA ALA A 3 7.70 25.82 12.20
C ALA A 3 7.29 25.54 10.74
N ARG A 4 7.92 24.53 10.15
CA ARG A 4 7.73 24.11 8.76
C ARG A 4 7.32 22.65 8.74
N TYR A 5 6.44 22.30 7.81
CA TYR A 5 5.81 20.99 7.75
C TYR A 5 5.74 20.51 6.30
N ASP A 6 5.86 19.21 6.13
CA ASP A 6 5.55 18.53 4.87
C ASP A 6 4.14 17.93 4.97
N VAL A 7 3.38 17.96 3.88
CA VAL A 7 2.01 17.42 3.82
C VAL A 7 2.00 16.18 2.93
N LEU A 8 1.53 15.09 3.51
CA LEU A 8 1.34 13.80 2.85
C LEU A 8 -0.14 13.63 2.49
N ARG A 9 -0.41 13.19 1.26
CA ARG A 9 -1.74 12.82 0.80
C ARG A 9 -1.84 11.30 0.68
N TYR A 10 -2.86 10.73 1.28
CA TYR A 10 -3.16 9.31 1.20
C TYR A 10 -4.21 9.03 0.11
N SER A 11 -4.28 7.76 -0.31
CA SER A 11 -5.18 7.29 -1.38
C SER A 11 -6.67 7.36 -1.00
N ASP A 12 -6.98 7.46 0.29
CA ASP A 12 -8.33 7.72 0.83
C ASP A 12 -8.75 9.20 0.74
N GLY A 13 -7.84 10.08 0.29
CA GLY A 13 -8.06 11.53 0.22
C GLY A 13 -7.69 12.28 1.51
N THR A 14 -7.24 11.58 2.55
CA THR A 14 -6.81 12.19 3.82
C THR A 14 -5.45 12.87 3.65
N HIS A 15 -5.30 14.05 4.25
CA HIS A 15 -4.02 14.76 4.32
C HIS A 15 -3.46 14.67 5.75
N ARG A 16 -2.16 14.43 5.88
CA ARG A 16 -1.46 14.46 7.18
C ARG A 16 -0.22 15.31 7.09
N ALA A 17 0.03 16.06 8.14
CA ALA A 17 1.25 16.84 8.28
C ALA A 17 2.33 16.01 9.00
N VAL A 18 3.58 16.21 8.58
CA VAL A 18 4.79 15.71 9.24
C VAL A 18 5.82 16.85 9.33
N PRO A 19 6.81 16.78 10.22
CA PRO A 19 7.84 17.80 10.29
C PRO A 19 8.57 17.96 8.94
N ALA A 20 8.98 19.19 8.62
CA ALA A 20 9.67 19.46 7.36
C ALA A 20 10.99 18.69 7.25
N GLY A 21 11.16 17.97 6.13
CA GLY A 21 12.34 17.13 5.88
C GLY A 21 12.04 15.64 5.97
N ASP A 22 11.01 15.25 6.71
CA ASP A 22 10.67 13.84 6.94
C ASP A 22 9.67 13.27 5.94
N GLY A 23 8.97 14.13 5.19
CA GLY A 23 7.94 13.71 4.23
C GLY A 23 8.47 12.75 3.17
N GLN A 24 9.66 13.02 2.61
CA GLN A 24 10.33 12.12 1.66
C GLN A 24 10.72 10.79 2.30
N GLY A 25 11.14 10.81 3.57
CA GLY A 25 11.48 9.62 4.34
C GLY A 25 10.28 8.70 4.53
N VAL A 26 9.13 9.27 4.91
CA VAL A 26 7.88 8.52 5.11
C VAL A 26 7.38 7.90 3.81
N VAL A 27 7.39 8.66 2.70
CA VAL A 27 7.03 8.13 1.37
C VAL A 27 7.99 7.00 0.96
N GLY A 28 9.29 7.18 1.21
CA GLY A 28 10.31 6.17 0.94
C GLY A 28 10.10 4.88 1.74
N ALA A 29 9.75 4.99 3.03
CA ALA A 29 9.47 3.86 3.89
C ALA A 29 8.25 3.07 3.41
N HIS A 30 7.15 3.76 3.08
CA HIS A 30 5.95 3.11 2.51
C HIS A 30 6.22 2.45 1.16
N ARG A 31 7.03 3.06 0.29
CA ARG A 31 7.43 2.43 -0.98
C ARG A 31 8.27 1.18 -0.78
N ARG A 32 9.16 1.15 0.22
CA ARG A 32 9.96 -0.05 0.55
C ARG A 32 9.08 -1.16 1.11
N GLU A 33 8.14 -0.82 1.98
CA GLU A 33 7.20 -1.78 2.55
C GLU A 33 6.25 -2.34 1.47
N SER A 34 5.68 -1.48 0.63
CA SER A 34 4.85 -1.88 -0.52
C SER A 34 5.63 -2.79 -1.48
N ARG A 35 6.92 -2.50 -1.78
CA ARG A 35 7.75 -3.41 -2.57
C ARG A 35 7.97 -4.75 -1.88
N ARG A 36 8.15 -4.77 -0.56
CA ARG A 36 8.38 -5.99 0.21
C ARG A 36 7.13 -6.87 0.23
N GLN A 37 5.96 -6.25 0.39
CA GLN A 37 4.66 -6.90 0.33
C GLN A 37 4.31 -7.39 -1.09
N GLN A 38 4.63 -6.63 -2.14
CA GLN A 38 4.49 -7.11 -3.52
C GLN A 38 5.37 -8.36 -3.79
N LEU A 39 6.58 -8.39 -3.25
CA LEU A 39 7.46 -9.57 -3.37
C LEU A 39 6.91 -10.77 -2.61
N THR A 40 6.33 -10.58 -1.43
CA THR A 40 5.71 -11.69 -0.67
C THR A 40 4.39 -12.15 -1.29
N GLY A 41 3.51 -11.22 -1.68
CA GLY A 41 2.25 -11.53 -2.37
C GLY A 41 2.47 -12.24 -3.71
N SER A 42 3.49 -11.85 -4.48
CA SER A 42 3.83 -12.55 -5.73
C SER A 42 4.34 -13.98 -5.51
N LEU A 43 5.08 -14.24 -4.43
CA LEU A 43 5.50 -15.59 -4.04
C LEU A 43 4.29 -16.45 -3.65
N THR A 44 3.36 -15.91 -2.87
CA THR A 44 2.13 -16.61 -2.48
C THR A 44 1.26 -16.90 -3.69
N ALA A 45 1.09 -15.93 -4.60
CA ALA A 45 0.34 -16.12 -5.84
C ALA A 45 1.01 -17.15 -6.77
N GLY A 46 2.34 -17.15 -6.88
CA GLY A 46 3.09 -18.15 -7.63
C GLY A 46 2.94 -19.56 -7.06
N PHE A 47 2.98 -19.69 -5.72
CA PHE A 47 2.71 -20.96 -5.05
C PHE A 47 1.27 -21.43 -5.29
N LEU A 48 0.29 -20.53 -5.18
CA LEU A 48 -1.12 -20.86 -5.43
C LEU A 48 -1.35 -21.28 -6.89
N ALA A 49 -0.74 -20.57 -7.84
CA ALA A 49 -0.76 -20.95 -9.25
C ALA A 49 -0.14 -22.33 -9.49
N MET A 50 0.97 -22.65 -8.81
CA MET A 50 1.59 -23.98 -8.87
C MET A 50 0.69 -25.06 -8.26
N VAL A 51 0.06 -24.81 -7.11
CA VAL A 51 -0.90 -25.72 -6.48
C VAL A 51 -2.09 -25.99 -7.41
N VAL A 52 -2.62 -24.96 -8.06
CA VAL A 52 -3.67 -25.11 -9.08
C VAL A 52 -3.17 -25.94 -10.26
N LEU A 53 -1.97 -25.68 -10.77
CA LEU A 53 -1.37 -26.45 -11.87
C LEU A 53 -1.17 -27.93 -11.53
N VAL A 54 -0.76 -28.23 -10.29
CA VAL A 54 -0.61 -29.61 -9.77
C VAL A 54 -1.96 -30.29 -9.60
N LEU A 55 -2.97 -29.59 -9.06
CA LEU A 55 -4.34 -30.09 -8.95
C LEU A 55 -4.92 -30.40 -10.33
N VAL A 56 -4.69 -29.53 -11.32
CA VAL A 56 -5.18 -29.71 -12.68
C VAL A 56 -4.41 -30.80 -13.42
N GLY A 57 -3.09 -30.88 -13.22
CA GLY A 57 -2.22 -31.92 -13.78
C GLY A 57 -2.43 -33.31 -13.17
N GLY A 58 -2.91 -33.39 -11.92
CA GLY A 58 -3.33 -34.63 -11.28
C GLY A 58 -4.69 -35.15 -11.77
N VAL A 59 -5.55 -34.29 -12.31
CA VAL A 59 -6.92 -34.62 -12.75
C VAL A 59 -6.98 -34.85 -14.27
N VAL A 60 -5.92 -35.44 -14.84
CA VAL A 60 -5.94 -35.94 -16.24
C VAL A 60 -6.74 -37.26 -16.36
N TYR A 61 -7.36 -37.73 -15.26
CA TYR A 61 -8.35 -38.80 -15.30
C TYR A 61 -9.75 -38.23 -15.02
N ASP A 62 -10.50 -38.15 -16.10
CA ASP A 62 -11.95 -37.96 -16.21
C ASP A 62 -12.48 -36.52 -16.40
N SER A 63 -13.30 -36.39 -17.43
CA SER A 63 -13.55 -35.16 -18.19
C SER A 63 -14.72 -34.34 -17.65
N PHE A 64 -14.76 -33.06 -18.05
CA PHE A 64 -15.84 -32.06 -17.86
C PHE A 64 -15.89 -31.29 -16.53
N VAL A 65 -15.55 -31.88 -15.38
CA VAL A 65 -15.57 -31.14 -14.09
C VAL A 65 -14.35 -30.22 -13.91
N THR A 66 -13.22 -30.57 -14.54
CA THR A 66 -11.95 -29.84 -14.47
C THR A 66 -11.99 -28.47 -15.13
N THR A 67 -12.66 -28.30 -16.26
CA THR A 67 -12.65 -27.04 -17.02
C THR A 67 -13.35 -25.91 -16.27
N LEU A 68 -14.44 -26.22 -15.56
CA LEU A 68 -15.16 -25.25 -14.74
C LEU A 68 -14.36 -24.86 -13.48
N GLY A 69 -13.72 -25.84 -12.83
CA GLY A 69 -12.88 -25.62 -11.65
C GLY A 69 -11.62 -24.79 -11.95
N VAL A 70 -10.99 -25.02 -13.10
CA VAL A 70 -9.83 -24.24 -13.58
C VAL A 70 -10.20 -22.78 -13.82
N GLY A 71 -11.35 -22.52 -14.47
CA GLY A 71 -11.83 -21.17 -14.74
C GLY A 71 -12.13 -20.37 -13.48
N ILE A 72 -12.77 -21.01 -12.49
CA ILE A 72 -13.07 -20.39 -11.19
C ILE A 72 -11.78 -20.14 -10.40
N GLY A 73 -10.83 -21.09 -10.41
CA GLY A 73 -9.53 -20.94 -9.76
C GLY A 73 -8.71 -19.77 -10.32
N LEU A 74 -8.59 -19.68 -11.63
CA LEU A 74 -7.89 -18.57 -12.29
C LEU A 74 -8.60 -17.23 -12.06
N GLY A 75 -9.93 -17.22 -12.08
CA GLY A 75 -10.75 -16.04 -11.77
C GLY A 75 -10.55 -15.54 -10.33
N ALA A 76 -10.52 -16.45 -9.36
CA ALA A 76 -10.27 -16.13 -7.95
C ALA A 76 -8.86 -15.58 -7.74
N VAL A 77 -7.85 -16.18 -8.35
CA VAL A 77 -6.46 -15.68 -8.30
C VAL A 77 -6.35 -14.28 -8.92
N ALA A 78 -6.96 -14.07 -10.09
CA ALA A 78 -6.98 -12.75 -10.73
C ALA A 78 -7.72 -11.70 -9.89
N ALA A 79 -8.81 -12.08 -9.23
CA ALA A 79 -9.56 -11.20 -8.33
C ALA A 79 -8.76 -10.81 -7.09
N ILE A 80 -8.06 -11.77 -6.46
CA ILE A 80 -7.18 -11.52 -5.30
C ILE A 80 -6.02 -10.60 -5.70
N LEU A 81 -5.32 -10.90 -6.79
CA LEU A 81 -4.23 -10.06 -7.30
C LEU A 81 -4.71 -8.65 -7.66
N ARG A 82 -5.94 -8.51 -8.17
CA ARG A 82 -6.52 -7.20 -8.49
C ARG A 82 -6.94 -6.43 -7.24
N ALA A 83 -7.47 -7.11 -6.23
CA ALA A 83 -7.87 -6.52 -4.96
C ALA A 83 -6.65 -6.00 -4.18
N GLU A 84 -5.56 -6.77 -4.12
CA GLU A 84 -4.31 -6.32 -3.50
C GLU A 84 -3.73 -5.09 -4.20
N ARG A 85 -3.87 -4.96 -5.52
CA ARG A 85 -3.36 -3.79 -6.24
C ARG A 85 -4.06 -2.48 -5.86
N TRP A 86 -5.32 -2.53 -5.45
CA TRP A 86 -6.12 -1.35 -5.12
C TRP A 86 -5.89 -0.83 -3.70
N THR A 87 -5.35 -1.65 -2.80
CA THR A 87 -5.17 -1.28 -1.38
C THR A 87 -3.79 -0.73 -1.05
N HIS A 88 -2.84 -0.68 -1.99
CA HIS A 88 -1.42 -0.43 -1.69
C HIS A 88 -0.83 0.86 -2.31
N GLU A 89 -1.66 1.83 -2.71
CA GLU A 89 -1.15 3.17 -3.02
C GLU A 89 -0.75 3.87 -1.72
N GLY A 90 0.56 3.85 -1.44
CA GLY A 90 1.16 4.55 -0.30
C GLY A 90 1.04 6.08 -0.42
N PRO A 91 1.31 6.81 0.66
CA PRO A 91 1.17 8.26 0.69
C PRO A 91 2.09 8.93 -0.34
N GLU A 92 1.62 10.04 -0.88
CA GLU A 92 2.36 10.92 -1.77
C GLU A 92 2.68 12.24 -1.08
N LEU A 93 3.83 12.83 -1.39
CA LEU A 93 4.19 14.15 -0.89
C LEU A 93 3.42 15.20 -1.68
N ALA A 94 2.44 15.85 -1.05
CA ALA A 94 1.60 16.86 -1.69
C ALA A 94 2.27 18.24 -1.66
N VAL A 95 2.86 18.60 -0.51
CA VAL A 95 3.54 19.88 -0.31
C VAL A 95 4.75 19.66 0.59
N SER A 96 5.87 20.32 0.28
CA SER A 96 7.07 20.32 1.13
C SER A 96 7.37 21.72 1.68
N ASP A 97 7.94 21.80 2.88
CA ASP A 97 8.34 23.05 3.54
C ASP A 97 7.21 24.08 3.65
N ALA A 98 5.99 23.61 3.90
CA ALA A 98 4.82 24.45 4.09
C ALA A 98 4.87 25.15 5.45
N SER A 99 4.42 26.40 5.49
CA SER A 99 4.17 27.09 6.76
C SER A 99 2.90 26.56 7.43
N GLU A 100 2.81 26.63 8.76
CA GLU A 100 1.64 26.24 9.57
C GLU A 100 0.31 26.74 9.00
N ARG A 101 0.29 28.02 8.55
CA ARG A 101 -0.89 28.65 7.96
C ARG A 101 -1.36 27.92 6.71
N VAL A 102 -0.43 27.50 5.86
CA VAL A 102 -0.75 26.78 4.63
C VAL A 102 -1.23 25.38 4.98
N VAL A 103 -0.64 24.71 5.97
CA VAL A 103 -1.06 23.36 6.35
C VAL A 103 -2.49 23.31 6.88
N ARG A 104 -2.92 24.31 7.67
CA ARG A 104 -4.32 24.42 8.13
C ARG A 104 -5.35 24.54 7.00
N ASP A 105 -4.94 24.96 5.80
CA ASP A 105 -5.84 25.01 4.64
C ASP A 105 -6.02 23.63 3.98
N TYR A 106 -5.14 22.66 4.26
CA TYR A 106 -5.13 21.32 3.64
C TYR A 106 -5.41 20.17 4.60
N VAL A 107 -5.11 20.35 5.90
CA VAL A 107 -5.29 19.33 6.94
C VAL A 107 -6.38 19.83 7.89
N ASP A 108 -7.55 19.21 7.79
CA ASP A 108 -8.63 19.42 8.74
C ASP A 108 -8.16 19.04 10.15
N GLU A 109 -8.48 19.88 11.15
CA GLU A 109 -8.12 19.64 12.55
C GLU A 109 -6.60 19.56 12.81
N PHE A 110 -5.79 20.30 12.03
CA PHE A 110 -4.36 20.40 12.25
C PHE A 110 -4.00 21.02 13.62
N ASP A 111 -3.42 20.18 14.50
CA ASP A 111 -2.79 20.60 15.76
C ASP A 111 -1.26 20.42 15.66
N PRO A 112 -0.45 21.51 15.67
CA PRO A 112 1.00 21.43 15.59
C PRO A 112 1.65 20.69 16.77
N ASP A 113 0.99 20.62 17.93
CA ASP A 113 1.51 19.96 19.12
C ASP A 113 1.36 18.43 19.04
N GLU A 114 0.47 17.93 18.16
CA GLU A 114 0.31 16.50 17.88
C GLU A 114 1.23 16.00 16.76
N VAL A 115 1.84 16.91 15.98
CA VAL A 115 2.74 16.55 14.88
C VAL A 115 4.08 16.07 15.45
N THR A 116 4.20 14.75 15.61
CA THR A 116 5.40 14.09 16.12
C THR A 116 6.29 13.63 14.96
N ASP A 117 7.60 13.64 15.17
CA ASP A 117 8.56 13.07 14.22
C ASP A 117 8.33 11.56 14.10
N PRO A 118 8.06 11.03 12.89
CA PRO A 118 7.81 9.60 12.68
C PRO A 118 9.04 8.71 12.89
N PHE A 119 10.24 9.29 13.01
CA PHE A 119 11.52 8.61 13.24
C PHE A 119 12.08 8.84 14.64
N ASP A 120 11.52 9.79 15.40
CA ASP A 120 11.87 10.00 16.80
C ASP A 120 11.10 8.98 17.66
N ALA A 121 11.63 7.76 17.70
CA ALA A 121 11.18 6.74 18.61
C ALA A 121 11.56 7.20 20.02
N GLY A 122 10.64 7.82 20.73
CA GLY A 122 10.84 8.25 22.11
C GLY A 122 11.51 7.14 22.93
N ASP A 123 12.70 7.44 23.46
CA ASP A 123 13.48 6.62 24.39
C ASP A 123 12.66 6.21 25.63
#